data_AF-A0A1C6G455-F1
#
_entry.id   AF-A0A1C6G455-F1
#
_cell.length_a   1.000
_cell.length_b   1.000
_cell.length_c   1.000
_cell.angle_alpha   90.00
_cell.angle_beta   90.00
_cell.angle_gamma   90.00
#
_symmetry.space_group_name_H-M   'P 1'
#
loop_
_entity.id
_entity.type
_entity.pdbx_description
1 polymer ?
#
loop_
_entity_poly.entity_id
_entity_poly.type
_entity_poly.pdbx_seq_one_letter_code
_entity_poly.pdbx_strand_id
1 'polypeptide(L)'
;MNEMYIVAFNSTHHAIRTDKVLNEKAIKVTTLPTPREISSSCGISVRFLEKDMDTVVETLEENEILYHGIFKVTRVSGGQKEITKLR
;
A
#
# COMPACT_ATOMS: atom_id res chain seq x y z
N MET A 1 -3.73 -18.82 2.47
CA MET A 1 -3.64 -17.61 3.31
C MET A 1 -3.91 -16.42 2.41
N ASN A 2 -4.80 -15.50 2.81
CA ASN A 2 -5.20 -14.37 1.96
C ASN A 2 -4.63 -13.09 2.58
N GLU A 3 -3.33 -12.89 2.36
CA GLU A 3 -2.57 -11.73 2.85
C GLU A 3 -2.43 -10.71 1.72
N MET A 4 -2.54 -9.44 2.07
CA MET A 4 -2.45 -8.32 1.14
C MET A 4 -1.60 -7.23 1.76
N TYR A 5 -0.68 -6.69 0.97
CA TYR A 5 0.18 -5.59 1.40
C TYR A 5 -0.29 -4.31 0.72
N ILE A 6 -0.47 -3.26 1.53
CA ILE A 6 -0.91 -1.96 1.04
C ILE A 6 -0.05 -0.85 1.63
N VAL A 7 0.27 0.14 0.82
CA VAL A 7 0.78 1.43 1.28
C VAL A 7 -0.40 2.38 1.38
N ALA A 8 -0.64 2.90 2.57
CA ALA A 8 -1.57 4.01 2.74
C ALA A 8 -0.82 5.32 2.53
N PHE A 9 -1.45 6.28 1.85
CA PHE A 9 -0.86 7.60 1.60
C PHE A 9 -1.49 8.67 2.48
N ASN A 10 -0.88 9.84 2.52
CA ASN A 10 -1.49 11.05 3.10
C ASN A 10 -2.12 11.95 2.04
N SER A 11 -1.81 11.72 0.76
CA SER A 11 -2.35 12.48 -0.36
C SER A 11 -2.59 11.57 -1.57
N THR A 12 -3.68 11.83 -2.28
CA THR A 12 -4.03 11.15 -3.54
C THR A 12 -2.93 11.32 -4.60
N HIS A 13 -2.23 12.45 -4.61
CA HIS A 13 -1.13 12.71 -5.54
C HIS A 13 0.02 11.71 -5.37
N HIS A 14 0.37 11.38 -4.12
CA HIS A 14 1.41 10.40 -3.83
C HIS A 14 0.99 8.99 -4.24
N ALA A 15 -0.28 8.62 -4.02
CA ALA A 15 -0.81 7.33 -4.46
C ALA A 15 -0.77 7.18 -5.99
N ILE A 16 -1.25 8.18 -6.73
CA ILE A 16 -1.24 8.17 -8.21
C ILE A 16 0.19 8.14 -8.74
N ARG A 17 1.10 8.94 -8.16
CA ARG A 17 2.51 8.97 -8.57
C ARG A 17 3.16 7.60 -8.34
N THR A 18 2.91 6.99 -7.18
CA THR A 18 3.45 5.66 -6.85
C THR A 18 2.94 4.61 -7.83
N ASP A 19 1.63 4.59 -8.09
CA ASP A 19 1.03 3.67 -9.06
C ASP A 19 1.69 3.79 -10.43
N LYS A 20 1.89 5.02 -10.91
CA LYS A 20 2.55 5.27 -12.19
C LYS A 20 4.00 4.77 -12.21
N VAL A 21 4.83 5.18 -11.24
CA VAL A 21 6.26 4.82 -11.22
C VAL A 21 6.46 3.31 -11.07
N LEU A 22 5.62 2.64 -10.28
CA LEU A 22 5.70 1.19 -10.12
C LEU A 22 5.23 0.44 -11.37
N ASN A 23 4.17 0.91 -12.04
CA ASN A 23 3.78 0.36 -13.33
C ASN A 23 4.88 0.53 -14.38
N GLU A 24 5.60 1.65 -14.39
CA GLU A 24 6.76 1.88 -15.27
C GLU A 24 7.91 0.90 -14.97
N LYS A 25 8.10 0.50 -13.71
CA LYS A 25 9.04 -0.56 -13.29
C LYS A 25 8.51 -2.00 -13.52
N ALA A 26 7.38 -2.16 -14.23
CA ALA A 26 6.69 -3.44 -14.45
C ALA A 26 6.26 -4.16 -13.15
N ILE A 27 6.12 -3.43 -12.04
CA ILE A 27 5.61 -3.93 -10.78
C ILE A 27 4.08 -3.91 -10.84
N LYS A 28 3.44 -5.06 -10.56
CA LYS A 28 1.98 -5.15 -10.50
C LYS A 28 1.47 -4.51 -9.21
N VAL A 29 0.96 -3.30 -9.34
CA VAL A 29 0.26 -2.60 -8.28
C VAL A 29 -1.19 -2.31 -8.63
N THR A 30 -2.00 -2.05 -7.61
CA THR A 30 -3.42 -1.71 -7.79
C THR A 30 -3.81 -0.68 -6.75
N THR A 31 -4.31 0.46 -7.20
CA THR A 31 -4.93 1.45 -6.30
C THR A 31 -6.27 0.93 -5.79
N LEU A 32 -6.52 1.11 -4.49
CA LEU A 32 -7.77 0.76 -3.84
C LEU A 32 -8.11 1.80 -2.77
N PRO A 33 -9.38 1.93 -2.39
CA PRO A 33 -9.73 2.69 -1.20
C PRO A 33 -9.06 2.09 0.03
N THR A 34 -8.51 2.96 0.88
CA THR A 34 -7.90 2.58 2.14
C THR A 34 -8.93 1.85 3.01
N PRO A 35 -8.62 0.64 3.54
CA PRO A 35 -9.49 -0.06 4.47
C PRO A 35 -9.92 0.84 5.62
N ARG A 36 -11.19 0.74 6.05
CA ARG A 36 -11.76 1.57 7.13
C ARG A 36 -11.01 1.47 8.45
N GLU A 37 -10.36 0.34 8.69
CA GLU A 37 -9.51 0.11 9.86
C GLU A 37 -8.20 0.93 9.85
N ILE A 38 -7.78 1.49 8.70
CA ILE A 38 -6.61 2.37 8.59
C ILE A 38 -7.09 3.81 8.57
N SER A 39 -6.75 4.55 9.63
CA SER A 39 -7.03 5.98 9.75
C SER A 39 -6.09 6.83 8.89
N SER A 40 -6.23 6.76 7.56
CA SER A 40 -5.50 7.61 6.60
C SER A 40 -6.33 8.83 6.19
N SER A 41 -5.66 9.98 6.05
CA SER A 41 -6.31 11.26 5.72
C SER A 41 -6.87 11.34 4.29
N CYS A 42 -6.36 10.56 3.33
CA CYS A 42 -6.74 10.70 1.92
C CYS A 42 -7.53 9.50 1.35
N GLY A 43 -7.74 8.44 2.13
CA GLY A 43 -8.63 7.34 1.77
C GLY A 43 -8.21 6.49 0.56
N ILE A 44 -7.00 6.66 0.01
CA ILE A 44 -6.45 5.85 -1.08
C ILE A 44 -5.17 5.16 -0.64
N SER A 45 -5.07 3.88 -1.00
CA SER A 45 -3.92 3.03 -0.78
C SER A 45 -3.51 2.33 -2.08
N VAL A 46 -2.23 1.96 -2.18
CA VAL A 46 -1.72 1.14 -3.28
C VAL A 46 -1.43 -0.25 -2.74
N ARG A 47 -2.07 -1.26 -3.33
CA ARG A 47 -1.78 -2.67 -3.08
C ARG A 47 -0.64 -3.14 -3.96
N PHE A 48 0.23 -3.95 -3.37
CA PHE A 48 1.32 -4.63 -4.03
C PHE A 48 1.45 -6.06 -3.48
N LEU A 49 2.35 -6.85 -4.07
CA LEU A 49 2.67 -8.20 -3.61
C LEU A 49 3.83 -8.15 -2.61
N GLU A 50 3.84 -9.08 -1.66
CA GLU A 50 4.92 -9.18 -0.66
C GLU A 50 6.32 -9.17 -1.29
N LYS A 51 6.50 -9.92 -2.39
CA LYS A 51 7.78 -10.02 -3.11
C LYS A 51 8.28 -8.69 -3.67
N ASP A 52 7.38 -7.73 -3.88
CA ASP A 52 7.68 -6.41 -4.45
C ASP A 52 7.84 -5.36 -3.35
N MET A 53 7.77 -5.74 -2.07
CA MET A 53 7.82 -4.82 -0.93
C MET A 53 9.09 -3.97 -0.91
N ASP A 54 10.25 -4.59 -1.11
CA ASP A 54 11.54 -3.90 -1.16
C ASP A 54 11.53 -2.85 -2.28
N THR A 55 11.19 -3.27 -3.50
CA THR A 55 11.12 -2.38 -4.66
C THR A 55 10.13 -1.23 -4.45
N VAL A 56 9.01 -1.47 -3.79
CA VAL A 56 8.02 -0.43 -3.46
C VAL A 56 8.59 0.58 -2.48
N VAL A 57 9.23 0.11 -1.41
CA VAL A 57 9.87 0.98 -0.41
C VAL A 57 10.97 1.80 -1.06
N GLU A 58 11.89 1.15 -1.80
CA GLU A 58 12.96 1.83 -2.53
C GLU A 58 12.38 2.89 -3.49
N THR A 59 11.35 2.54 -4.26
CA THR A 59 10.73 3.48 -5.20
C THR A 59 10.10 4.69 -4.48
N LEU A 60 9.49 4.48 -3.32
CA LEU A 60 8.93 5.56 -2.50
C LEU A 60 10.02 6.48 -1.98
N GLU A 61 11.13 5.93 -1.49
CA GLU A 61 12.28 6.68 -0.98
C GLU A 61 13.02 7.42 -2.11
N GLU A 62 13.32 6.75 -3.23
CA GLU A 62 13.96 7.32 -4.42
C GLU A 62 13.19 8.51 -5.00
N ASN A 63 11.85 8.48 -4.91
CA ASN A 63 10.98 9.52 -5.47
C ASN A 63 10.51 10.55 -4.42
N GLU A 64 11.03 10.47 -3.20
CA GLU A 64 10.64 11.31 -2.05
C GLU A 64 9.11 11.34 -1.85
N ILE A 65 8.47 10.19 -2.04
CA ILE A 65 7.02 10.06 -1.95
C ILE A 65 6.65 9.86 -0.49
N LEU A 66 5.93 10.81 0.08
CA LEU A 66 5.40 10.69 1.43
C LEU A 66 4.22 9.71 1.48
N TYR A 67 4.35 8.72 2.35
CA TYR A 67 3.32 7.74 2.65
C TYR A 67 2.97 7.77 4.15
N HIS A 68 1.76 7.31 4.48
CA HIS A 68 1.29 7.21 5.86
C HIS A 68 1.92 6.02 6.59
N GLY A 69 2.05 4.90 5.87
CA GLY A 69 2.65 3.68 6.38
C GLY A 69 2.35 2.49 5.47
N ILE A 70 3.05 1.40 5.73
CA ILE A 70 2.84 0.12 5.06
C ILE A 70 2.08 -0.80 6.00
N PHE A 71 1.02 -1.42 5.49
CA PHE A 71 0.12 -2.25 6.25
C PHE A 71 -0.02 -3.62 5.59
N LYS A 72 0.05 -4.66 6.42
CA LYS A 72 -0.30 -6.04 6.07
C LYS A 72 -1.73 -6.31 6.49
N VAL A 73 -2.57 -6.66 5.53
CA VAL A 73 -3.97 -7.04 5.72
C VAL A 73 -4.09 -8.55 5.59
N THR A 74 -4.40 -9.23 6.69
CA THR A 74 -4.58 -10.69 6.73
C THR A 74 -6.03 -11.01 7.00
N ARG A 75 -6.64 -11.91 6.21
CA ARG A 75 -8.00 -12.39 6.48
C ARG A 75 -7.96 -13.53 7.49
N VAL A 76 -8.61 -13.34 8.64
CA VAL A 76 -8.72 -14.37 9.69
C VAL A 76 -10.04 -15.14 9.59
N SER A 77 -10.06 -16.36 10.12
CA SER A 77 -11.25 -17.22 10.19
C SER A 77 -12.33 -16.53 11.03
N GLY A 78 -13.49 -16.24 10.42
CA GLY A 78 -14.57 -15.46 11.05
C GLY A 78 -14.94 -14.17 10.29
N GLY A 79 -14.33 -13.91 9.13
CA GLY A 79 -14.70 -12.78 8.26
C GLY A 79 -14.07 -11.44 8.66
N GLN A 80 -13.33 -11.41 9.76
CA GLN A 80 -12.56 -10.26 10.21
C GLN A 80 -11.27 -10.14 9.39
N LYS A 81 -10.79 -8.90 9.25
CA LYS A 81 -9.49 -8.58 8.67
C LYS A 81 -8.62 -8.08 9.81
N GLU A 82 -7.39 -8.53 9.82
CA GLU A 82 -6.38 -8.06 10.75
C GLU A 82 -5.40 -7.19 9.99
N ILE A 83 -5.12 -6.00 10.53
CA ILE A 83 -4.22 -5.04 9.91
C ILE A 83 -3.03 -4.81 10.83
N THR A 84 -1.85 -5.12 10.31
CA THR A 84 -0.59 -4.93 11.01
C THR A 84 0.23 -3.86 10.29
N LYS A 85 0.62 -2.80 11.00
CA LYS A 85 1.54 -1.80 10.47
C LYS A 85 2.96 -2.37 10.45
N LEU A 86 3.60 -2.37 9.28
CA LEU A 86 4.97 -2.85 9.07
C LEU A 86 5.99 -1.71 9.10
N ARG A 87 5.62 -0.54 8.58
CA ARG A 87 6.44 0.68 8.49
C ARG A 87 5.55 1.89 8.76
#